data_AF-A0A5E7VLS8-F1
#
_entry.id   AF-A0A5E7VLS8-F1
#
_cell.length_a   1.000
_cell.length_b   1.000
_cell.length_c   1.000
_cell.angle_alpha   90.00
_cell.angle_beta   90.00
_cell.angle_gamma   90.00
#
_symmetry.space_group_name_H-M   'P 1'
#
loop_
_entity.id
_entity.type
_entity.pdbx_description
1 polymer ?
#
loop_
_entity_poly.entity_id
_entity_poly.type
_entity_poly.pdbx_seq_one_letter_code
_entity_poly.pdbx_strand_id
1 'polypeptide(L)'
;MLTDVALGKRIMTRSSTQSWSEIYHGLMPVEIDGWQLTLFNDCHTLDYCEYCRSPDGRVGTLELWQREGADPVELLSAWEREQLERLLDAL
;
A
#
# COMPACT_ATOMS: atom_id res chain seq x y z
N MET A 1 -1.17 -1.93 -10.28
CA MET A 1 -1.63 -2.61 -9.04
C MET A 1 -2.26 -1.63 -8.06
N LEU A 2 -1.52 -0.74 -7.37
CA LEU A 2 -2.13 0.26 -6.47
C LEU A 2 -3.09 1.20 -7.22
N THR A 3 -2.68 1.70 -8.39
CA THR A 3 -3.55 2.42 -9.34
C THR A 3 -4.85 1.66 -9.66
N ASP A 4 -4.78 0.36 -9.88
CA ASP A 4 -5.97 -0.44 -10.21
C ASP A 4 -6.91 -0.57 -9.02
N VAL A 5 -6.38 -0.62 -7.79
CA VAL A 5 -7.19 -0.58 -6.57
C VAL A 5 -7.83 0.80 -6.41
N ALA A 6 -7.07 1.89 -6.58
CA ALA A 6 -7.60 3.25 -6.54
C ALA A 6 -8.75 3.48 -7.54
N LEU A 7 -8.64 2.86 -8.73
CA LEU A 7 -9.65 2.90 -9.79
C LEU A 7 -10.78 1.87 -9.59
N GLY A 8 -10.79 1.10 -8.51
CA GLY A 8 -11.82 0.09 -8.20
C GLY A 8 -11.80 -1.15 -9.11
N LYS A 9 -10.70 -1.39 -9.83
CA LYS A 9 -10.53 -2.56 -10.71
C LYS A 9 -10.04 -3.80 -9.98
N ARG A 10 -9.47 -3.64 -8.79
CA ARG A 10 -8.94 -4.70 -7.93
C ARG A 10 -9.33 -4.47 -6.48
N ILE A 11 -9.44 -5.55 -5.73
CA ILE A 11 -9.78 -5.52 -4.31
C ILE A 11 -8.49 -5.64 -3.50
N MET A 12 -8.39 -4.79 -2.47
CA MET A 12 -7.34 -4.86 -1.46
C MET A 12 -7.97 -5.38 -0.17
N THR A 13 -7.28 -6.30 0.51
CA THR A 13 -7.72 -6.84 1.80
C THR A 13 -6.65 -6.64 2.85
N ARG A 14 -7.07 -6.28 4.06
CA ARG A 14 -6.16 -6.18 5.21
C ARG A 14 -5.70 -7.55 5.66
N SER A 15 -4.41 -7.69 5.95
CA SER A 15 -3.79 -8.91 6.47
C SER A 15 -3.34 -8.80 7.93
N SER A 16 -3.46 -7.60 8.53
CA SER A 16 -3.29 -7.38 9.97
C SER A 16 -4.59 -7.53 10.76
N THR A 17 -4.44 -7.77 12.06
CA THR A 17 -5.55 -7.67 13.02
C THR A 17 -6.02 -6.23 13.20
N GLN A 18 -5.08 -5.30 13.37
CA GLN A 18 -5.36 -3.88 13.54
C GLN A 18 -5.77 -3.22 12.23
N SER A 19 -6.80 -2.36 12.27
CA SER A 19 -7.25 -1.55 11.14
C SER A 19 -6.31 -0.39 10.83
N TRP A 20 -6.49 0.24 9.67
CA TRP A 20 -5.77 1.46 9.31
C TRP A 20 -5.98 2.57 10.35
N SER A 21 -7.21 2.73 10.84
CA SER A 21 -7.55 3.73 11.87
C SER A 21 -6.98 3.42 13.26
N GLU A 22 -6.78 2.14 13.59
CA GLU A 22 -6.09 1.74 14.83
C GLU A 22 -4.57 1.91 14.71
N ILE A 23 -4.02 1.71 13.52
CA ILE A 23 -2.61 1.98 13.19
C ILE A 23 -2.48 3.47 12.88
N TYR A 24 -2.52 4.32 13.91
CA TYR A 24 -2.40 5.77 13.74
C TYR A 24 -1.09 6.20 13.05
N HIS A 25 0.01 5.53 13.36
CA HIS A 25 1.32 5.75 12.75
C HIS A 25 2.09 4.43 12.76
N GLY A 26 2.31 3.82 11.59
CA GLY A 26 2.95 2.51 11.50
C GLY A 26 2.57 1.70 10.26
N LEU A 27 3.02 0.45 10.24
CA LEU A 27 2.91 -0.44 9.09
C LEU A 27 1.61 -1.26 9.10
N MET A 28 0.94 -1.34 7.94
CA MET A 28 -0.20 -2.23 7.71
C MET A 28 0.05 -3.17 6.51
N PRO A 29 0.12 -4.49 6.76
CA PRO A 29 0.11 -5.50 5.71
C PRO A 29 -1.24 -5.58 4.99
N VAL A 30 -1.20 -5.62 3.66
CA VAL A 30 -2.36 -5.79 2.77
C VAL A 30 -2.07 -6.78 1.65
N GLU A 31 -3.12 -7.36 1.09
CA GLU A 31 -3.04 -8.29 -0.04
C GLU A 31 -3.90 -7.83 -1.22
N ILE A 32 -3.37 -7.99 -2.45
CA ILE A 32 -4.04 -7.64 -3.71
C ILE A 32 -3.70 -8.71 -4.76
N ASP A 33 -4.66 -9.53 -5.18
CA ASP A 33 -4.47 -10.56 -6.23
C ASP A 33 -3.21 -11.43 -6.03
N GLY A 34 -2.93 -11.86 -4.80
CA GLY A 34 -1.74 -12.65 -4.44
C GLY A 34 -0.45 -11.85 -4.29
N TRP A 35 -0.48 -10.53 -4.49
CA TRP A 35 0.59 -9.64 -4.05
C TRP A 35 0.47 -9.39 -2.56
N GLN A 36 1.61 -9.38 -1.87
CA GLN A 36 1.70 -9.04 -0.45
C GLN A 36 2.40 -7.69 -0.32
N LEU A 37 1.75 -6.71 0.29
CA LEU A 37 2.31 -5.39 0.50
C LEU A 37 2.30 -5.04 1.97
N THR A 38 3.20 -4.14 2.37
CA THR A 38 3.17 -3.47 3.65
C THR A 38 3.23 -1.98 3.41
N LEU A 39 2.18 -1.27 3.80
CA LEU A 39 2.01 0.17 3.58
C LEU A 39 2.23 0.91 4.91
N PHE A 40 2.84 2.09 4.86
CA PHE A 40 3.02 2.92 6.04
C PHE A 40 1.90 3.96 6.16
N ASN A 41 1.24 3.96 7.31
CA ASN A 41 0.29 4.99 7.72
C ASN A 41 1.03 6.08 8.50
N ASP A 42 0.85 7.33 8.09
CA ASP A 42 1.15 8.51 8.90
C ASP A 42 -0.11 9.34 9.10
N CYS A 43 -0.79 9.14 10.23
CA CYS A 43 -1.97 9.90 10.62
C CYS A 43 -3.10 9.86 9.57
N HIS A 44 -3.45 8.66 9.10
CA HIS A 44 -4.37 8.35 7.99
C HIS A 44 -3.83 8.65 6.59
N THR A 45 -2.62 9.19 6.45
CA THR A 45 -1.98 9.44 5.16
C THR A 45 -1.16 8.22 4.73
N LEU A 46 -1.31 7.78 3.49
CA LEU A 46 -0.53 6.68 2.93
C LEU A 46 0.85 7.19 2.52
N ASP A 47 1.88 7.04 3.35
CA ASP A 47 3.18 7.68 3.12
C ASP A 47 4.03 6.96 2.06
N TYR A 48 4.36 5.68 2.30
CA TYR A 48 5.21 4.88 1.42
C TYR A 48 4.87 3.39 1.48
N CYS A 49 5.44 2.61 0.56
CA CYS A 49 5.36 1.16 0.51
C CYS A 49 6.65 0.54 1.07
N GLU A 50 6.61 0.12 2.34
CA GLU A 50 7.74 -0.49 3.03
C GLU A 50 8.22 -1.78 2.34
N TYR A 51 7.26 -2.60 1.90
CA TYR A 51 7.52 -3.92 1.34
C TYR A 51 6.49 -4.30 0.29
N CYS A 52 6.94 -5.00 -0.74
CA CYS A 52 6.09 -5.59 -1.75
C CYS A 52 6.65 -6.94 -2.22
N ARG A 53 5.81 -7.94 -2.34
CA ARG A 53 6.13 -9.23 -2.93
C ARG A 53 5.11 -9.61 -3.98
N SER A 54 5.59 -9.92 -5.18
CA SER A 54 4.78 -10.43 -6.26
C SER A 54 4.41 -11.91 -6.06
N PRO A 55 3.34 -12.40 -6.72
CA PRO A 55 2.98 -13.81 -6.72
C PRO A 55 4.10 -14.76 -7.19
N ASP A 56 4.97 -14.28 -8.08
CA ASP A 56 6.14 -15.02 -8.57
C ASP A 56 7.39 -14.92 -7.67
N GLY A 57 7.28 -14.23 -6.53
CA GLY A 57 8.30 -14.16 -5.50
C GLY A 57 9.34 -13.04 -5.65
N ARG A 58 9.22 -12.16 -6.64
CA ARG A 58 10.03 -10.93 -6.70
C ARG A 58 9.66 -10.02 -5.53
N VAL A 59 10.68 -9.39 -4.97
CA VAL A 59 10.56 -8.55 -3.77
C VAL A 59 11.03 -7.14 -4.09
N GLY A 60 10.30 -6.17 -3.55
CA GLY A 60 10.68 -4.79 -3.47
C GLY A 60 10.60 -4.31 -2.02
N THR A 61 11.49 -3.40 -1.64
CA THR A 61 11.59 -2.86 -0.29
C THR A 61 11.89 -1.37 -0.36
N LEU A 62 11.64 -0.64 0.72
CA LEU A 62 11.96 0.78 0.83
C LEU A 62 13.41 1.09 0.43
N GLU A 63 14.37 0.27 0.85
CA GLU A 63 15.78 0.43 0.48
C GLU A 63 16.00 0.32 -1.04
N LEU A 64 15.30 -0.60 -1.71
CA LEU A 64 15.39 -0.76 -3.17
C LEU A 64 14.78 0.43 -3.91
N TRP A 65 13.64 0.94 -3.43
CA TRP A 65 13.00 2.12 -4.01
C TRP A 65 13.95 3.31 -3.97
N GLN A 66 14.54 3.60 -2.82
CA GLN A 66 15.45 4.74 -2.64
C GLN A 66 16.72 4.67 -3.51
N ARG A 67 17.14 3.47 -3.92
CA ARG A 67 18.38 3.26 -4.68
C ARG A 67 18.16 3.14 -6.18
N GLU A 68 17.10 2.44 -6.60
CA GLU A 68 16.99 1.92 -7.97
C GLU A 68 15.64 2.25 -8.62
N GLY A 69 14.73 2.93 -7.94
CA GLY A 69 13.40 3.21 -8.44
C GLY A 69 12.70 4.38 -7.77
N ALA A 70 11.37 4.36 -7.83
CA ALA A 70 10.50 5.24 -7.06
C ALA A 70 9.58 4.35 -6.22
N ASP A 71 9.17 4.84 -5.06
CA ASP A 71 8.22 4.09 -4.24
C ASP A 71 6.90 3.90 -5.01
N PRO A 72 6.28 2.71 -4.99
CA PRO A 72 4.98 2.47 -5.63
C PRO A 72 3.89 3.50 -5.28
N VAL A 73 3.94 4.12 -4.08
CA VAL A 73 3.03 5.19 -3.64
C VAL A 73 3.35 6.51 -4.34
N GLU A 74 4.61 6.83 -4.59
CA GLU A 74 5.03 8.05 -5.30
C GLU A 74 4.62 8.05 -6.77
N LEU A 75 4.36 6.86 -7.34
CA LEU A 75 3.88 6.71 -8.72
C LEU A 75 2.39 7.02 -8.88
N LEU A 76 1.66 7.22 -7.78
CA LEU A 76 0.24 7.55 -7.80
C LEU A 76 0.05 9.05 -8.02
N SER A 77 -0.97 9.40 -8.79
CA SER A 77 -1.50 10.76 -8.75
C SER A 77 -2.11 11.07 -7.38
N ALA A 78 -2.22 12.37 -7.06
CA ALA A 78 -2.83 12.80 -5.81
C ALA A 78 -4.26 12.23 -5.61
N TRP A 79 -5.04 12.16 -6.70
CA TRP A 79 -6.39 11.60 -6.65
C TRP A 79 -6.40 10.09 -6.39
N GLU A 80 -5.48 9.33 -7.02
CA GLU A 80 -5.37 7.88 -6.79
C GLU A 80 -4.95 7.57 -5.36
N ARG A 81 -4.01 8.36 -4.80
CA ARG A 81 -3.60 8.24 -3.40
C ARG A 81 -4.76 8.52 -2.45
N GLU A 82 -5.51 9.59 -2.67
CA GLU A 82 -6.70 9.91 -1.87
C GLU A 82 -7.75 8.79 -1.92
N GLN A 83 -7.99 8.19 -3.10
CA GLN A 83 -8.93 7.06 -3.17
C GLN A 83 -8.41 5.83 -2.42
N LEU A 84 -7.11 5.56 -2.46
CA LEU A 84 -6.51 4.47 -1.68
C LEU A 84 -6.62 4.70 -0.18
N GLU A 85 -6.35 5.91 0.31
CA GLU A 85 -6.50 6.27 1.73
C GLU A 85 -7.95 6.05 2.20
N ARG A 86 -8.94 6.45 1.40
CA ARG A 86 -10.36 6.18 1.69
C ARG A 86 -10.70 4.69 1.75
N LEU A 87 -10.07 3.88 0.89
CA LEU A 87 -10.25 2.43 0.91
C LEU A 87 -9.57 1.81 2.14
N LEU A 88 -8.38 2.29 2.51
CA LEU A 88 -7.64 1.84 3.70
C LEU A 88 -8.40 2.16 4.99
N ASP A 89 -9.00 3.35 5.11
CA ASP A 89 -9.86 3.72 6.24
C ASP A 89 -11.09 2.81 6.40
N ALA A 90 -11.55 2.19 5.31
CA ALA A 90 -12.70 1.29 5.29
C ALA A 90 -12.35 -0.19 5.54
N LEU A 91 -11.05 -0.53 5.65
CA LEU A 91 -10.55 -1.90 5.87
C LEU A 91 -10.37 -2.24 7.35
#